data_AF-A0A7C6BN04-F1
#
_entry.id   AF-A0A7C6BN04-F1
#
_cell.length_a   1.000
_cell.length_b   1.000
_cell.length_c   1.000
_cell.angle_alpha   90.00
_cell.angle_beta   90.00
_cell.angle_gamma   90.00
#
_symmetry.space_group_name_H-M   'P 1'
#
loop_
_entity.id
_entity.type
_entity.pdbx_description
1 polymer ?
#
loop_
_entity_poly.entity_id
_entity_poly.type
_entity_poly.pdbx_seq_one_letter_code
_entity_poly.pdbx_strand_id
1 'polypeptide(L)' 'VQPDFVQMAHSYRCYGERVEKPEDIHNALKRALKANESGQSAILDFIVDYEDVAEGFKAYKKL' A
#
# COMPACT_ATOMS: atom_id res chain seq x y z
N VAL A 1 16.62 -5.73 6.50
CA VAL A 1 15.50 -6.56 6.02
C VAL A 1 14.23 -5.76 6.22
N GLN A 2 13.37 -5.64 5.20
CA GLN A 2 12.08 -4.94 5.31
C GLN A 2 11.06 -5.87 6.01
N PRO A 3 10.25 -5.37 6.97
CA PRO A 3 9.21 -6.16 7.60
C PRO A 3 8.15 -6.66 6.60
N ASP A 4 7.55 -7.82 6.89
CA ASP A 4 6.39 -8.30 6.15
C ASP A 4 5.10 -7.73 6.78
N PHE A 5 4.61 -6.63 6.21
CA PHE A 5 3.41 -5.97 6.69
C PHE A 5 2.12 -6.76 6.40
N VAL A 6 2.13 -7.67 5.43
CA VAL A 6 0.98 -8.54 5.12
C VAL A 6 0.81 -9.59 6.21
N GLN A 7 1.90 -10.26 6.61
CA GLN A 7 1.87 -11.20 7.74
C GLN A 7 1.48 -10.51 9.05
N MET A 8 1.96 -9.27 9.27
CA MET A 8 1.56 -8.47 10.41
C MET A 8 0.05 -8.15 10.38
N ALA A 9 -0.50 -7.75 9.23
CA ALA A 9 -1.93 -7.49 9.06
C ALA A 9 -2.78 -8.73 9.42
N HIS A 10 -2.40 -9.90 8.91
CA HIS A 10 -3.11 -11.14 9.21
C HIS A 10 -3.07 -11.50 10.70
N SER A 11 -1.96 -11.25 11.38
CA SER A 11 -1.82 -11.47 12.83
C SER A 11 -2.79 -10.61 13.65
N TYR A 12 -3.15 -9.43 13.15
CA TYR A 12 -4.15 -8.55 13.73
C TYR A 12 -5.57 -8.76 13.20
N ARG A 13 -5.80 -9.82 12.39
CA ARG A 13 -7.08 -10.11 11.71
C ARG A 13 -7.52 -9.02 10.73
N CYS A 14 -6.58 -8.21 10.24
CA CYS A 14 -6.79 -7.27 9.17
C CYS A 14 -6.72 -7.98 7.81
N TYR A 15 -7.36 -7.39 6.79
CA TYR A 15 -7.01 -7.66 5.41
C TYR A 15 -5.60 -7.15 5.13
N GLY A 16 -4.73 -7.97 4.54
CA GLY A 16 -3.37 -7.60 4.15
C GLY A 16 -3.14 -7.90 2.66
N GLU A 17 -2.59 -6.95 1.92
CA GLU A 17 -2.22 -7.16 0.52
C GLU A 17 -0.94 -6.39 0.18
N ARG A 18 -0.02 -7.05 -0.54
CA ARG A 18 1.14 -6.40 -1.15
C ARG A 18 0.82 -6.00 -2.59
N VAL A 19 1.17 -4.77 -2.96
CA VAL A 19 0.96 -4.20 -4.29
C VAL A 19 2.32 -3.85 -4.88
N GLU A 20 2.72 -4.57 -5.92
CA GLU A 20 4.02 -4.41 -6.57
C GLU A 20 3.95 -3.65 -7.90
N LYS A 21 2.77 -3.60 -8.52
CA LYS A 21 2.59 -3.03 -9.86
C LYS A 21 1.62 -1.85 -9.84
N PRO A 22 1.93 -0.75 -10.55
CA PRO A 22 1.04 0.41 -10.62
C PRO A 22 -0.37 0.08 -11.13
N GLU A 23 -0.50 -0.83 -12.10
CA GLU A 23 -1.79 -1.24 -12.66
C GLU A 23 -2.72 -1.94 -11.65
N ASP A 24 -2.18 -2.48 -10.56
CA ASP A 24 -2.94 -3.18 -9.53
C ASP A 24 -3.51 -2.24 -8.46
N ILE A 25 -3.00 -1.00 -8.35
CA ILE A 25 -3.36 -0.04 -7.29
C ILE A 25 -4.87 0.13 -7.18
N HIS A 26 -5.56 0.40 -8.30
CA HIS A 26 -6.99 0.66 -8.29
C HIS A 26 -7.81 -0.53 -7.78
N ASN A 27 -7.43 -1.75 -8.18
CA ASN A 27 -8.12 -2.96 -7.76
C ASN A 27 -7.79 -3.33 -6.31
N ALA A 28 -6.56 -3.09 -5.85
CA ALA A 28 -6.15 -3.28 -4.46
C ALA A 28 -6.94 -2.36 -3.52
N LEU A 29 -7.08 -1.08 -3.90
CA LEU A 29 -7.90 -0.12 -3.16
C LEU A 29 -9.37 -0.55 -3.08
N LYS A 30 -9.95 -1.09 -4.16
CA LYS A 30 -11.32 -1.63 -4.13
C LYS A 30 -11.46 -2.83 -3.19
N ARG A 31 -10.50 -3.75 -3.18
CA ARG A 31 -10.49 -4.90 -2.26
C ARG A 31 -10.38 -4.46 -0.80
N ALA A 32 -9.46 -3.53 -0.51
CA ALA A 32 -9.30 -2.95 0.82
C ALA A 32 -10.56 -2.20 1.28
N LEU A 33 -11.20 -1.43 0.39
CA LEU A 33 -12.46 -0.76 0.69
C LEU A 33 -13.56 -1.77 1.03
N LYS A 34 -13.69 -2.84 0.25
CA LYS A 34 -14.65 -3.92 0.54
C LYS A 34 -14.40 -4.58 1.90
N ALA A 35 -13.14 -4.79 2.28
CA ALA A 35 -12.80 -5.28 3.62
C ALA A 35 -13.29 -4.30 4.70
N ASN A 36 -12.99 -3.00 4.55
CA ASN A 36 -13.43 -1.96 5.47
C ASN A 36 -14.97 -1.90 5.59
N GLU A 37 -15.69 -1.97 4.47
CA GLU A 37 -17.17 -2.01 4.44
C GLU A 37 -17.75 -3.24 5.16
N SER A 38 -17.00 -4.35 5.20
CA SER A 38 -17.35 -5.55 5.96
C SER A 38 -16.95 -5.50 7.44
N GLY A 39 -16.39 -4.38 7.91
CA GLY A 39 -15.93 -4.19 9.29
C GLY A 39 -14.52 -4.74 9.56
N GLN A 40 -13.79 -5.15 8.53
CA GLN A 40 -12.40 -5.60 8.64
C GLN A 40 -11.44 -4.49 8.19
N SER A 41 -10.55 -4.04 9.08
CA SER A 41 -9.50 -3.08 8.71
C SER A 41 -8.56 -3.66 7.65
N ALA A 42 -8.08 -2.82 6.73
CA ALA A 42 -7.18 -3.19 5.66
C ALA A 42 -5.80 -2.51 5.76
N ILE A 43 -4.74 -3.25 5.47
CA ILE A 43 -3.37 -2.77 5.29
C ILE A 43 -2.92 -3.12 3.86
N LEU A 44 -2.49 -2.10 3.12
CA LEU A 44 -1.87 -2.26 1.80
C LEU A 44 -0.38 -1.91 1.88
N ASP A 45 0.47 -2.85 1.48
CA ASP A 45 1.93 -2.70 1.42
C ASP A 45 2.35 -2.40 -0.03
N PHE A 46 2.60 -1.11 -0.33
CA PHE A 46 3.01 -0.67 -1.67
C PHE A 46 4.53 -0.71 -1.79
N ILE A 47 5.03 -1.45 -2.78
CA ILE A 47 6.44 -1.40 -3.15
C ILE A 47 6.64 -0.21 -4.08
N VAL A 48 7.54 0.69 -3.70
CA VAL A 48 7.86 1.91 -4.44
C VAL A 48 9.36 1.99 -4.70
N ASP A 49 9.73 2.63 -5.80
CA ASP A 49 11.11 3.04 -6.03
C ASP A 49 11.41 4.30 -5.20
N TYR A 50 12.56 4.34 -4.52
CA TYR A 50 12.94 5.49 -3.70
C TYR A 50 13.38 6.70 -4.53
N GLU A 51 13.74 6.50 -5.81
CA GLU A 51 14.14 7.55 -6.74
C GLU A 51 12.94 8.13 -7.51
N ASP A 52 11.86 7.34 -7.65
CA ASP A 52 10.63 7.79 -8.30
C ASP A 52 9.76 8.60 -7.33
N VAL A 53 10.13 9.86 -7.19
CA VAL A 53 9.50 10.81 -6.27
C VAL A 53 8.46 11.67 -6.98
N ALA A 54 7.42 12.05 -6.26
CA ALA A 54 6.38 12.93 -6.78
C ALA A 54 6.93 14.31 -7.19
N GLU A 55 6.30 14.95 -8.18
CA GLU A 55 6.71 16.27 -8.71
C GLU A 55 6.82 17.35 -7.64
N GLY A 56 5.93 17.33 -6.64
CA GLY A 56 6.00 18.25 -5.49
C GLY A 56 7.29 18.11 -4.68
N PHE A 57 7.84 16.89 -4.57
CA PHE A 57 9.10 16.64 -3.90
C PHE A 57 10.30 17.13 -4.74
N LYS A 58 10.28 16.92 -6.06
CA LYS A 58 11.29 17.46 -6.98
C LYS A 58 11.36 18.98 -6.91
N ALA A 59 10.20 19.64 -7.01
CA ALA A 59 10.06 21.08 -6.90
C ALA A 59 10.61 21.62 -5.56
N TYR A 60 10.30 20.97 -4.44
CA TYR A 60 10.84 21.35 -3.12
C TYR A 60 12.36 21.26 -3.05
N LYS A 61 12.95 20.20 -3.64
CA LYS A 61 14.40 19.98 -3.62
C LYS A 61 15.17 20.74 -4.71
N LYS A 62 14.48 21.45 -5.62
CA LYS A 62 15.06 22.03 -6.85
C LYS A 62 15.82 20.98 -7.68
N LEU A 63 15.32 19.74 -7.64
CA LEU A 63 15.79 18.62 -8.46
C LEU A 63 15.17 18.69 -9.85
#